data_AF-A0A9Q4HAW0-F1
#
_entry.id   AF-A0A9Q4HAW0-F1
#
_cell.length_a   1.000
_cell.length_b   1.000
_cell.length_c   1.000
_cell.angle_alpha   90.00
_cell.angle_beta   90.00
_cell.angle_gamma   90.00
#
_symmetry.space_group_name_H-M   'P 1'
#
loop_
_entity.id
_entity.type
_entity.pdbx_description
1 polymer ?
#
loop_
_entity_poly.entity_id
_entity_poly.type
_entity_poly.pdbx_seq_one_letter_code
_entity_poly.pdbx_strand_id
1 'polypeptide(L)' 'MENFTYYNPTKLIFGKGQIEHLRKELKQYGNKVLLVYGGGSIKRNGLYDQVTGI' A
#
# COMPACT_ATOMS: atom_id res chain seq x y z
N MET A 1 0.85 -5.46 35.11
CA MET A 1 0.95 -4.84 33.77
C MET A 1 1.66 -3.53 33.99
N GLU A 2 2.82 -3.35 33.34
CA GLU A 2 3.72 -2.23 33.59
C GLU A 2 3.39 -1.03 32.69
N ASN A 3 3.87 0.15 33.10
CA ASN A 3 3.73 1.35 32.29
C ASN A 3 4.55 1.23 31.01
N PHE A 4 3.94 1.52 29.87
CA PHE A 4 4.63 1.59 28.58
C PHE A 4 4.11 2.75 27.72
N THR A 5 4.97 3.22 26.81
CA THR A 5 4.59 4.09 25.71
C THR A 5 4.67 3.29 24.42
N TYR A 6 3.63 3.36 23.59
CA TYR A 6 3.56 2.69 22.30
C TYR A 6 3.33 3.71 21.20
N TYR A 7 4.10 3.60 20.12
CA TYR A 7 3.97 4.44 18.94
C TYR A 7 3.93 3.57 17.69
N ASN A 8 2.85 3.71 16.92
CA ASN A 8 2.66 3.02 15.65
C ASN A 8 2.16 4.03 14.60
N PRO A 9 3.07 4.65 13.84
CA PRO A 9 2.71 5.68 12.87
C PRO A 9 2.14 5.13 11.56
N THR A 10 2.16 3.81 11.37
CA THR A 10 1.73 3.20 10.12
C THR A 10 0.22 3.42 9.92
N LYS A 11 -0.13 4.17 8.89
CA LYS A 11 -1.52 4.38 8.49
C LYS A 11 -2.09 3.10 7.87
N LEU A 12 -3.13 2.56 8.49
CA LEU A 12 -3.85 1.39 7.98
C LEU A 12 -5.04 1.84 7.13
N ILE A 13 -5.05 1.44 5.86
CA ILE A 13 -6.18 1.64 4.96
C ILE A 13 -6.77 0.26 4.65
N PHE A 14 -7.90 -0.06 5.28
CA PHE A 14 -8.43 -1.42 5.35
C PHE A 14 -9.85 -1.52 4.82
N GLY A 15 -10.14 -2.62 4.11
CA GLY A 15 -11.46 -2.91 3.53
C GLY A 15 -11.41 -3.20 2.04
N LYS A 16 -12.55 -3.63 1.49
CA LYS A 16 -12.69 -3.87 0.04
C LYS A 16 -12.61 -2.53 -0.72
N GLY A 17 -11.93 -2.52 -1.87
CA GLY A 17 -11.82 -1.34 -2.74
C GLY A 17 -10.82 -0.26 -2.30
N GLN A 18 -10.15 -0.43 -1.16
CA GLN A 18 -9.26 0.61 -0.61
C GLN A 18 -8.02 0.92 -1.46
N ILE A 19 -7.72 0.10 -2.48
CA ILE A 19 -6.63 0.34 -3.43
C ILE A 19 -6.77 1.68 -4.17
N GLU A 20 -7.98 2.21 -4.30
CA GLU A 20 -8.25 3.52 -4.91
C GLU A 20 -7.58 4.69 -4.18
N HIS A 21 -7.32 4.54 -2.87
CA HIS A 21 -6.60 5.55 -2.08
C HIS A 21 -5.10 5.59 -2.38
N LEU A 22 -4.53 4.54 -2.98
CA LEU A 22 -3.08 4.40 -3.18
C LEU A 22 -2.51 5.58 -3.98
N ARG A 23 -3.17 6.05 -5.05
CA ARG A 23 -2.73 7.25 -5.80
C ARG A 23 -2.59 8.48 -4.92
N LYS A 24 -3.55 8.72 -4.01
CA LYS A 24 -3.52 9.87 -3.11
C LYS A 24 -2.39 9.73 -2.08
N GLU A 25 -2.21 8.53 -1.53
CA GLU A 25 -1.16 8.28 -0.54
C GLU A 25 0.24 8.31 -1.17
N LEU A 26 0.45 7.87 -2.40
CA LEU A 26 1.77 7.89 -3.03
C LEU A 26 2.30 9.31 -3.30
N LYS A 27 1.40 10.30 -3.53
CA LYS A 27 1.78 11.69 -3.79
C LYS A 27 2.63 12.32 -2.68
N GLN A 28 2.54 11.83 -1.45
CA GLN A 28 3.34 12.34 -0.34
C GLN A 28 4.83 11.91 -0.42
N TYR A 29 5.17 10.93 -1.26
CA TYR A 29 6.51 10.37 -1.40
C TYR A 29 7.22 10.76 -2.70
N GLY A 30 6.56 11.55 -3.57
CA GLY A 30 7.11 12.05 -4.83
C GLY A 30 6.51 11.41 -6.08
N ASN A 31 7.14 11.67 -7.23
CA ASN A 31 6.60 11.33 -8.55
C ASN A 31 7.13 10.00 -9.11
N LYS A 32 8.12 9.39 -8.46
CA LYS A 32 8.77 8.16 -8.93
C LYS A 32 8.86 7.17 -7.77
N VAL A 33 8.35 5.97 -8.02
CA VAL A 33 8.36 4.87 -7.04
C VAL A 33 8.95 3.61 -7.67
N LEU A 34 9.48 2.72 -6.83
CA LEU A 34 9.89 1.38 -7.24
C LEU A 34 8.85 0.37 -6.75
N LEU A 35 8.21 -0.33 -7.68
CA LEU A 35 7.27 -1.41 -7.36
C LEU A 35 8.04 -2.73 -7.20
N VAL A 36 8.16 -3.21 -5.96
CA VAL A 36 8.82 -4.49 -5.62
C VAL A 36 7.76 -5.55 -5.33
N TYR A 37 7.88 -6.72 -5.97
CA TYR A 37 7.00 -7.87 -5.76
C TYR A 37 7.73 -9.19 -6.00
N GLY A 38 7.19 -10.30 -5.47
CA GLY A 38 7.78 -11.64 -5.55
C GLY A 38 7.46 -12.38 -6.86
N GLY A 39 7.24 -13.70 -6.78
CA GLY A 39 7.07 -14.62 -7.92
C GLY A 39 5.84 -14.45 -8.82
N GLY A 40 5.26 -13.25 -8.90
CA GLY A 40 4.26 -12.90 -9.90
C GLY A 40 2.81 -13.29 -9.59
N SER A 41 2.49 -13.70 -8.36
CA SER A 41 1.09 -13.95 -7.95
C SER A 41 0.19 -12.74 -8.17
N ILE A 42 0.72 -11.53 -7.91
CA ILE A 42 -0.01 -10.27 -8.11
C ILE A 42 -0.34 -9.96 -9.57
N LYS A 43 0.41 -10.54 -10.53
CA LYS A 43 0.07 -10.44 -11.95
C LYS A 43 -1.06 -11.39 -12.30
N ARG A 44 -1.01 -12.63 -11.79
CA ARG A 44 -2.03 -13.66 -12.08
C ARG A 44 -3.41 -13.30 -11.53
N ASN A 45 -3.49 -12.60 -10.41
CA ASN A 45 -4.75 -12.21 -9.79
C ASN A 45 -5.22 -10.79 -10.17
N GLY A 46 -4.53 -10.11 -11.11
CA GLY A 46 -4.90 -8.78 -11.60
C GLY A 46 -4.53 -7.61 -10.68
N LEU A 47 -3.97 -7.85 -9.49
CA LEU A 47 -3.59 -6.77 -8.57
C LEU A 47 -2.49 -5.87 -9.16
N TYR A 48 -1.56 -6.44 -9.93
CA TYR A 48 -0.52 -5.68 -10.62
C TYR A 48 -1.12 -4.65 -11.57
N ASP A 49 -2.13 -5.05 -12.35
CA ASP A 49 -2.78 -4.16 -13.31
C ASP A 49 -3.59 -3.08 -12.57
N GLN A 50 -4.23 -3.45 -11.46
CA GLN A 50 -4.89 -2.48 -10.58
C GLN A 50 -3.91 -1.45 -9.99
N VAL A 51 -2.72 -1.87 -9.59
CA VAL A 51 -1.68 -1.00 -8.98
C VAL A 51 -0.95 -0.15 -10.02
N THR A 52 -0.81 -0.63 -11.25
CA THR A 52 -0.10 0.11 -12.32
C THR A 52 -1.03 0.95 -13.18
N GLY A 53 -2.34 0.70 -13.14
CA GLY A 53 -3.37 1.49 -13.82
C GLY A 53 -3.93 2.68 -13.01
N ILE A 54 -3.56 2.80 -11.73
CA ILE A 54 -3.90 3.94 -10.86
C ILE A 54 -2.97 5.14 -11.05
#